data_AF-A0A848LB13-F1
#
_entry.id   AF-A0A848LB13-F1
#
_cell.length_a   1.000
_cell.length_b   1.000
_cell.length_c   1.000
_cell.angle_alpha   90.00
_cell.angle_beta   90.00
_cell.angle_gamma   90.00
#
_symmetry.space_group_name_H-M   'P 1'
#
loop_
_entity.id
_entity.type
_entity.pdbx_description
1 polymer ?
#
loop_
_entity_poly.entity_id
_entity_poly.type
_entity_poly.pdbx_seq_one_letter_code
_entity_poly.pdbx_strand_id
1 'polypeptide(L)'
;MSTVAHGWTLRRHVPPGVTNLEVWNLPVLGHELWELLGSARVDEARRDGVPESMLAFHLLPALAGALGELTSRHDVDAVWLSGGLACLEGFAPLVEEVTAALPCPVYVADDPRFAPVRAGLRILAPMRPNRPVALDMGQTSIKCASPQAVHVFERDTATLPLLFIGMPRPADKHHIPAAVRFVAGALRDFAGQQPPDALCLALPCPLDAALLPGGCTYGWEGHAPLVADILRESALPTGGTVLVLNDAELAAEAARGDARLADSRRVLCLTLGFGPGGALLERA
;
A
#
# COMPACT_ATOMS: atom_id res chain seq x y z
N MET A 1 -16.53 5.75 19.80
CA MET A 1 -16.61 4.50 19.02
C MET A 1 -17.85 4.61 18.15
N SER A 2 -17.70 4.58 16.83
CA SER A 2 -18.84 4.62 15.91
C SER A 2 -19.17 3.20 15.50
N THR A 3 -20.26 2.65 16.01
CA THR A 3 -20.86 1.41 15.50
C THR A 3 -21.50 1.72 14.16
N VAL A 4 -20.98 1.19 13.06
CA VAL A 4 -21.59 1.33 11.74
C VAL A 4 -21.75 -0.03 11.09
N ALA A 5 -22.99 -0.32 10.67
CA ALA A 5 -23.48 -1.46 9.88
C ALA A 5 -23.03 -2.87 10.33
N HIS A 6 -24.01 -3.72 10.67
CA HIS A 6 -23.77 -5.16 10.92
C HIS A 6 -22.87 -5.48 12.14
N GLY A 7 -22.84 -4.62 13.17
CA GLY A 7 -22.18 -4.95 14.44
C GLY A 7 -20.65 -5.02 14.40
N TRP A 8 -20.02 -4.56 13.31
CA TRP A 8 -18.57 -4.40 13.24
C TRP A 8 -18.13 -3.14 13.98
N THR A 9 -16.99 -3.21 14.65
CA THR A 9 -16.34 -2.03 15.25
C THR A 9 -15.26 -1.52 14.32
N LEU A 10 -15.44 -0.32 13.77
CA LEU A 10 -14.48 0.30 12.86
C LEU A 10 -13.56 1.24 13.65
N ARG A 11 -12.26 1.18 13.37
CA ARG A 11 -11.27 2.06 14.01
C ARG A 11 -10.14 2.42 13.05
N ARG A 12 -9.79 3.71 13.00
CA ARG A 12 -8.51 4.17 12.44
C ARG A 12 -7.37 3.63 13.30
N HIS A 13 -6.51 2.83 12.71
CA HIS A 13 -5.29 2.34 13.34
C HIS A 13 -4.11 3.17 12.86
N VAL A 14 -3.51 3.96 13.75
CA VAL A 14 -2.27 4.71 13.48
C VAL A 14 -1.13 3.95 14.16
N PRO A 15 -0.22 3.32 13.40
CA PRO A 15 0.87 2.58 14.02
C PRO A 15 1.82 3.50 14.79
N PRO A 16 2.26 3.15 16.01
CA PRO A 16 3.10 4.03 16.82
C PRO A 16 4.43 4.39 16.15
N GLY A 17 4.80 5.67 16.13
CA GLY A 17 6.05 6.11 15.51
C GLY A 17 6.06 6.03 13.98
N VAL A 18 4.90 5.88 13.33
CA VAL A 18 4.79 5.94 11.87
C VAL A 18 4.21 7.29 11.45
N THR A 19 4.90 7.97 10.53
CA THR A 19 4.45 9.22 9.91
C THR A 19 4.35 9.03 8.41
N ASN A 20 3.18 9.31 7.81
CA ASN A 20 3.01 9.26 6.36
C ASN A 20 3.82 10.38 5.68
N LEU A 21 4.45 10.07 4.55
CA LEU A 21 5.21 11.02 3.73
C LEU A 21 4.58 11.17 2.35
N GLU A 22 4.32 12.41 1.95
CA GLU A 22 3.92 12.72 0.58
C GLU A 22 5.14 12.64 -0.35
N VAL A 23 5.32 11.49 -0.98
CA VAL A 23 6.42 11.22 -1.94
C VAL A 23 5.94 11.16 -3.39
N TRP A 24 4.62 11.08 -3.61
CA TRP A 24 4.02 10.98 -4.93
C TRP A 24 4.47 12.13 -5.84
N ASN A 25 4.31 13.36 -5.37
CA ASN A 25 4.66 14.60 -6.07
C ASN A 25 6.11 15.05 -5.83
N LEU A 26 7.01 14.17 -5.35
CA LEU A 26 8.40 14.54 -5.10
C LEU A 26 9.08 14.93 -6.43
N PRO A 27 9.64 16.14 -6.56
CA PRO A 27 10.34 16.52 -7.79
C PRO A 27 11.66 15.75 -7.92
N VAL A 28 11.82 14.98 -8.99
CA VAL A 28 13.03 14.21 -9.29
C VAL A 28 13.31 14.29 -10.79
N LEU A 29 14.55 14.64 -11.16
CA LEU A 29 14.97 14.77 -12.56
C LEU A 29 14.07 15.69 -13.42
N GLY A 30 13.45 16.70 -12.81
CA GLY A 30 12.56 17.66 -13.49
C GLY A 30 11.11 17.22 -13.64
N HIS A 31 10.72 16.08 -13.06
CA HIS A 31 9.37 15.49 -13.13
C HIS A 31 8.85 15.16 -11.73
N GLU A 32 7.56 14.86 -11.61
CA GLU A 32 7.01 14.29 -10.38
C GLU A 32 7.39 12.80 -10.29
N LEU A 33 7.76 12.31 -9.10
CA LEU A 33 8.31 10.96 -8.94
C LEU A 33 7.39 9.87 -9.49
N TRP A 34 6.07 10.01 -9.35
CA TRP A 34 5.11 9.04 -9.87
C TRP A 34 5.14 8.88 -11.39
N GLU A 35 5.56 9.92 -12.14
CA GLU A 35 5.70 9.86 -13.60
C GLU A 35 6.88 8.98 -14.01
N LEU A 36 7.91 8.91 -13.16
CA LEU A 36 9.16 8.20 -13.43
C LEU A 36 9.21 6.82 -12.76
N LEU A 37 8.56 6.66 -11.62
CA LEU A 37 8.64 5.49 -10.74
C LEU A 37 7.25 4.92 -10.46
N GLY A 38 6.59 4.47 -11.51
CA GLY A 38 5.23 3.91 -11.46
C GLY A 38 4.99 2.83 -12.50
N SER A 39 3.92 2.06 -12.32
CA SER A 39 3.58 0.95 -13.21
C SER A 39 3.30 1.42 -14.63
N ALA A 40 2.74 2.62 -14.81
CA ALA A 40 2.49 3.20 -16.14
C ALA A 40 3.77 3.32 -16.98
N ARG A 41 4.91 3.69 -16.35
CA ARG A 41 6.21 3.78 -17.01
C ARG A 41 6.75 2.40 -17.39
N VAL A 42 6.56 1.41 -16.52
CA VAL A 42 6.96 0.02 -16.78
C VAL A 42 6.12 -0.58 -17.91
N ASP A 43 4.81 -0.34 -17.92
CA ASP A 43 3.89 -0.83 -18.94
C ASP A 43 4.16 -0.16 -20.29
N GLU A 44 4.56 1.11 -20.30
CA GLU A 44 5.07 1.78 -21.50
C GLU A 44 6.34 1.13 -22.03
N ALA A 45 7.35 0.93 -21.16
CA ALA A 45 8.58 0.26 -21.57
C ALA A 45 8.33 -1.15 -22.13
N ARG A 46 7.40 -1.92 -21.54
CA ARG A 46 6.98 -3.23 -22.08
C ARG A 46 6.34 -3.11 -23.47
N ARG A 47 5.46 -2.12 -23.68
CA ARG A 47 4.87 -1.85 -25.00
C ARG A 47 5.91 -1.47 -26.05
N ASP A 48 6.96 -0.78 -25.63
CA ASP A 48 8.09 -0.39 -26.48
C ASP A 48 9.09 -1.54 -26.71
N GLY A 49 8.83 -2.73 -26.17
CA GLY A 49 9.65 -3.92 -26.38
C GLY A 49 10.90 -3.99 -25.50
N VAL A 50 10.97 -3.22 -24.41
CA VAL A 50 12.05 -3.34 -23.43
C VAL A 50 12.00 -4.73 -22.78
N PRO A 51 13.12 -5.48 -22.75
CA PRO A 51 13.18 -6.78 -22.08
C PRO A 51 12.85 -6.68 -20.59
N GLU A 52 12.17 -7.69 -20.03
CA GLU A 52 11.76 -7.69 -18.61
C GLU A 52 12.96 -7.50 -17.66
N SER A 53 14.11 -8.12 -17.98
CA SER A 53 15.37 -7.99 -17.25
C SER A 53 15.97 -6.58 -17.24
N MET A 54 15.51 -5.68 -18.12
CA MET A 54 15.96 -4.29 -18.21
C MET A 54 14.99 -3.30 -17.55
N LEU A 55 13.79 -3.72 -17.16
CA LEU A 55 12.78 -2.82 -16.62
C LEU A 55 13.22 -2.20 -15.28
N ALA A 56 13.79 -3.01 -14.38
CA ALA A 56 14.31 -2.51 -13.10
C ALA A 56 15.39 -1.44 -13.33
N PHE A 57 16.32 -1.70 -14.26
CA PHE A 57 17.41 -0.78 -14.60
C PHE A 57 16.90 0.61 -15.02
N HIS A 58 15.80 0.68 -15.78
CA HIS A 58 15.21 1.96 -16.22
C HIS A 58 14.60 2.78 -15.07
N LEU A 59 14.26 2.17 -13.94
CA LEU A 59 13.69 2.87 -12.78
C LEU A 59 14.75 3.44 -11.84
N LEU A 60 15.99 2.92 -11.91
CA LEU A 60 17.05 3.24 -10.95
C LEU A 60 17.42 4.73 -10.89
N PRO A 61 17.52 5.49 -11.99
CA PRO A 61 17.88 6.90 -11.89
C PRO A 61 16.88 7.72 -11.08
N ALA A 62 15.59 7.46 -11.26
CA ALA A 62 14.52 8.12 -10.50
C ALA A 62 14.53 7.67 -9.04
N LEU A 63 14.70 6.37 -8.79
CA LEU A 63 14.80 5.85 -7.42
C LEU A 63 16.01 6.43 -6.68
N ALA A 64 17.20 6.42 -7.29
CA ALA A 64 18.42 6.97 -6.70
C ALA A 64 18.29 8.47 -6.39
N GLY A 65 17.70 9.24 -7.31
CA GLY A 65 17.41 10.66 -7.08
C GLY A 65 16.44 10.88 -5.92
N ALA A 66 15.35 10.10 -5.86
CA ALA A 66 14.39 10.16 -4.76
C ALA A 66 15.04 9.78 -3.42
N LEU A 67 15.84 8.71 -3.38
CA LEU A 67 16.53 8.27 -2.18
C LEU A 67 17.55 9.29 -1.70
N GLY A 68 18.36 9.88 -2.59
CA GLY A 68 19.31 10.92 -2.23
C GLY A 68 18.64 12.13 -1.57
N GLU A 69 17.51 12.58 -2.12
CA GLU A 69 16.71 13.68 -1.58
C GLU A 69 16.08 13.31 -0.23
N LEU A 70 15.38 12.18 -0.17
CA LEU A 70 14.59 11.79 1.01
C LEU A 70 15.47 11.37 2.19
N THR A 71 16.57 10.66 1.95
CA THR A 71 17.47 10.23 3.02
C THR A 71 18.12 11.42 3.70
N SER A 72 18.57 12.41 2.92
CA SER A 72 19.11 13.68 3.42
C SER A 72 18.05 14.51 4.14
N ARG A 73 16.88 14.70 3.52
CA ARG A 73 15.78 15.52 4.07
C ARG A 73 15.26 15.01 5.41
N HIS A 74 15.21 13.70 5.59
CA HIS A 74 14.62 13.07 6.76
C HIS A 74 15.64 12.51 7.77
N ASP A 75 16.94 12.63 7.49
CA ASP A 75 18.03 12.17 8.37
C ASP A 75 17.82 10.73 8.85
N VAL A 76 17.64 9.82 7.88
CA VAL A 76 17.31 8.42 8.13
C VAL A 76 18.57 7.56 8.23
N ASP A 77 18.53 6.53 9.07
CA ASP A 77 19.64 5.59 9.27
C ASP A 77 19.47 4.26 8.52
N ALA A 78 18.31 4.06 7.86
CA ALA A 78 18.10 3.00 6.88
C ALA A 78 16.92 3.32 5.94
N VAL A 79 16.89 2.64 4.81
CA VAL A 79 15.76 2.63 3.88
C VAL A 79 15.21 1.20 3.74
N TRP A 80 13.90 1.07 3.63
CA TRP A 80 13.23 -0.19 3.35
C TRP A 80 12.26 -0.04 2.16
N LEU A 81 12.43 -0.92 1.16
CA LEU A 81 11.68 -0.90 -0.09
C LEU A 81 10.78 -2.13 -0.20
N SER A 82 9.54 -1.90 -0.65
CA SER A 82 8.58 -2.96 -0.94
C SER A 82 7.69 -2.61 -2.14
N GLY A 83 6.74 -3.46 -2.49
CA GLY A 83 5.78 -3.23 -3.57
C GLY A 83 6.04 -4.06 -4.83
N GLY A 84 5.12 -3.95 -5.79
CA GLY A 84 5.15 -4.77 -7.01
C GLY A 84 6.34 -4.48 -7.92
N LEU A 85 6.81 -3.23 -8.01
CA LEU A 85 7.98 -2.89 -8.83
C LEU A 85 9.29 -3.39 -8.21
N ALA A 86 9.33 -3.59 -6.90
CA ALA A 86 10.47 -4.21 -6.22
C ALA A 86 10.59 -5.72 -6.51
N CYS A 87 9.60 -6.31 -7.22
CA CYS A 87 9.63 -7.70 -7.68
C CYS A 87 10.18 -7.86 -9.11
N LEU A 88 10.58 -6.77 -9.78
CA LEU A 88 11.17 -6.84 -11.11
C LEU A 88 12.49 -7.65 -11.07
N GLU A 89 12.79 -8.33 -12.17
CA GLU A 89 14.01 -9.14 -12.29
C GLU A 89 15.25 -8.28 -12.04
N GLY A 90 16.16 -8.77 -11.19
CA GLY A 90 17.41 -8.07 -10.86
C GLY A 90 17.24 -6.83 -9.97
N PHE A 91 16.04 -6.47 -9.52
CA PHE A 91 15.80 -5.22 -8.79
C PHE A 91 16.67 -5.07 -7.53
N ALA A 92 16.70 -6.06 -6.65
CA ALA A 92 17.45 -6.01 -5.39
C ALA A 92 18.97 -5.80 -5.57
N PRO A 93 19.69 -6.62 -6.36
CA PRO A 93 21.13 -6.40 -6.56
C PRO A 93 21.42 -5.08 -7.28
N LEU A 94 20.55 -4.63 -8.19
CA LEU A 94 20.69 -3.32 -8.84
C LEU A 94 20.54 -2.16 -7.85
N VAL A 95 19.58 -2.25 -6.93
CA VAL A 95 19.41 -1.25 -5.85
C VAL A 95 20.65 -1.20 -4.97
N GLU A 96 21.18 -2.34 -4.56
CA GLU A 96 22.41 -2.41 -3.75
C GLU A 96 23.58 -1.69 -4.44
N GLU A 97 23.77 -1.90 -5.73
CA GLU A 97 24.82 -1.24 -6.52
C GLU A 97 24.62 0.29 -6.58
N VAL A 98 23.44 0.76 -6.97
CA VAL A 98 23.20 2.21 -7.20
C VAL A 98 23.06 3.01 -5.91
N THR A 99 22.79 2.34 -4.79
CA THR A 99 22.64 2.98 -3.47
C THR A 99 23.88 2.86 -2.59
N ALA A 100 24.95 2.22 -3.07
CA ALA A 100 26.20 2.07 -2.32
C ALA A 100 26.85 3.40 -1.87
N ALA A 101 26.52 4.51 -2.56
CA ALA A 101 26.99 5.85 -2.22
C ALA A 101 26.11 6.59 -1.19
N LEU A 102 24.95 6.04 -0.81
CA LEU A 102 24.08 6.64 0.19
C LEU A 102 24.68 6.49 1.61
N PRO A 103 24.36 7.42 2.53
CA PRO A 103 24.92 7.40 3.89
C PRO A 103 24.33 6.29 4.78
N CYS A 104 23.32 5.56 4.31
CA CYS A 104 22.62 4.53 5.06
C CYS A 104 22.32 3.30 4.17
N PRO A 105 22.17 2.11 4.76
CA PRO A 105 21.81 0.90 4.02
C PRO A 105 20.39 0.99 3.44
N VAL A 106 20.22 0.41 2.25
CA VAL A 106 18.92 0.25 1.59
C VAL A 106 18.58 -1.22 1.49
N TYR A 107 17.46 -1.61 2.10
CA TYR A 107 16.98 -2.98 2.11
C TYR A 107 15.76 -3.13 1.22
N VAL A 108 15.76 -4.16 0.38
CA VAL A 108 14.54 -4.63 -0.29
C VAL A 108 13.94 -5.74 0.57
N ALA A 109 12.63 -5.70 0.76
CA ALA A 109 11.88 -6.74 1.46
C ALA A 109 12.12 -8.12 0.81
N ASP A 110 12.15 -9.19 1.61
CA ASP A 110 12.35 -10.55 1.07
C ASP A 110 11.16 -11.03 0.20
N ASP A 111 9.96 -10.58 0.56
CA ASP A 111 8.72 -10.78 -0.21
C ASP A 111 8.06 -9.41 -0.44
N PRO A 112 8.58 -8.58 -1.37
CA PRO A 112 8.14 -7.19 -1.51
C PRO A 112 6.66 -7.03 -1.81
N ARG A 113 6.06 -8.02 -2.48
CA ARG A 113 4.65 -7.99 -2.87
C ARG A 113 3.72 -8.22 -1.69
N PHE A 114 4.07 -9.09 -0.75
CA PHE A 114 3.18 -9.48 0.35
C PHE A 114 3.65 -9.07 1.74
N ALA A 115 4.86 -8.53 1.91
CA ALA A 115 5.35 -8.08 3.20
C ALA A 115 4.39 -7.09 3.92
N PRO A 116 3.84 -6.05 3.25
CA PRO A 116 2.82 -5.17 3.85
C PRO A 116 1.58 -5.91 4.34
N VAL A 117 0.91 -6.69 3.48
CA VAL A 117 -0.33 -7.40 3.88
C VAL A 117 -0.10 -8.40 5.02
N ARG A 118 1.07 -9.06 5.06
CA ARG A 118 1.46 -9.93 6.19
C ARG A 118 1.66 -9.16 7.49
N ALA A 119 2.15 -7.93 7.43
CA ALA A 119 2.24 -7.06 8.61
C ALA A 119 0.85 -6.74 9.19
N GLY A 120 -0.18 -6.65 8.34
CA GLY A 120 -1.56 -6.47 8.77
C GLY A 120 -2.04 -7.58 9.71
N LEU A 121 -1.63 -8.83 9.46
CA LEU A 121 -1.93 -9.95 10.36
C LEU A 121 -1.23 -9.78 11.72
N ARG A 122 -0.02 -9.23 11.76
CA ARG A 122 0.69 -8.93 13.01
C ARG A 122 0.01 -7.82 13.80
N ILE A 123 -0.52 -6.79 13.13
CA ILE A 123 -1.29 -5.72 13.75
C ILE A 123 -2.56 -6.28 14.44
N LEU A 124 -3.19 -7.30 13.85
CA LEU A 124 -4.37 -7.94 14.43
C LEU A 124 -4.04 -8.92 15.57
N ALA A 125 -2.83 -9.47 15.62
CA ALA A 125 -2.45 -10.53 16.56
C ALA A 125 -2.72 -10.21 18.05
N PRO A 126 -2.52 -8.98 18.57
CA PRO A 126 -2.85 -8.63 19.96
C PRO A 126 -4.32 -8.84 20.33
N MET A 127 -5.22 -8.81 19.33
CA MET A 127 -6.65 -9.04 19.52
C MET A 127 -7.02 -10.53 19.67
N ARG A 128 -6.06 -11.44 19.42
CA ARG A 128 -6.25 -12.90 19.40
C ARG A 128 -7.44 -13.36 18.53
N PRO A 129 -7.55 -12.90 17.28
CA PRO A 129 -8.60 -13.36 16.38
C PRO A 129 -8.40 -14.83 16.01
N ASN A 130 -9.50 -15.56 15.80
CA ASN A 130 -9.44 -16.94 15.30
C ASN A 130 -9.21 -16.98 13.79
N ARG A 131 -9.71 -15.97 13.07
CA ARG A 131 -9.70 -15.88 11.60
C ARG A 131 -9.33 -14.46 11.15
N PRO A 132 -8.09 -14.00 11.42
CA PRO A 132 -7.65 -12.70 10.94
C PRO A 132 -7.51 -12.68 9.43
N VAL A 133 -7.95 -11.60 8.81
CA VAL A 133 -7.69 -11.30 7.40
C VAL A 133 -7.09 -9.90 7.29
N ALA A 134 -6.10 -9.74 6.43
CA ALA A 134 -5.52 -8.45 6.07
C ALA A 134 -5.69 -8.20 4.58
N LEU A 135 -6.08 -6.97 4.23
CA LEU A 135 -6.18 -6.46 2.87
C LEU A 135 -5.23 -5.28 2.72
N ASP A 136 -4.35 -5.37 1.73
CA ASP A 136 -3.51 -4.27 1.26
C ASP A 136 -3.99 -3.85 -0.13
N MET A 137 -4.70 -2.73 -0.17
CA MET A 137 -5.22 -2.20 -1.42
C MET A 137 -4.16 -1.34 -2.09
N GLY A 138 -3.70 -1.75 -3.27
CA GLY A 138 -2.99 -0.89 -4.21
C GLY A 138 -3.92 -0.35 -5.29
N GLN A 139 -3.43 0.54 -6.15
CA GLN A 139 -4.25 1.12 -7.23
C GLN A 139 -4.60 0.12 -8.35
N THR A 140 -3.75 -0.90 -8.56
CA THR A 140 -3.90 -1.92 -9.61
C THR A 140 -4.42 -3.26 -9.09
N SER A 141 -4.29 -3.54 -7.79
CA SER A 141 -4.72 -4.81 -7.21
C SER A 141 -4.83 -4.77 -5.69
N ILE A 142 -5.68 -5.64 -5.17
CA ILE A 142 -5.84 -5.90 -3.73
C ILE A 142 -5.06 -7.16 -3.39
N LYS A 143 -4.16 -7.09 -2.42
CA LYS A 143 -3.50 -8.27 -1.84
C LYS A 143 -4.25 -8.64 -0.57
N CYS A 144 -4.60 -9.90 -0.44
CA CYS A 144 -5.24 -10.45 0.75
C CYS A 144 -4.30 -11.44 1.41
N ALA A 145 -4.32 -11.48 2.75
CA ALA A 145 -3.60 -12.48 3.53
C ALA A 145 -4.44 -13.00 4.69
N SER A 146 -4.24 -14.28 4.99
CA SER A 146 -4.62 -14.98 6.22
C SER A 146 -3.38 -15.76 6.71
N PRO A 147 -3.42 -16.38 7.90
CA PRO A 147 -2.28 -17.19 8.34
C PRO A 147 -1.94 -18.36 7.41
N GLN A 148 -2.90 -18.81 6.59
CA GLN A 148 -2.75 -19.98 5.71
C GLN A 148 -2.61 -19.63 4.22
N ALA A 149 -3.00 -18.43 3.80
CA ALA A 149 -3.09 -18.09 2.39
C ALA A 149 -2.75 -16.63 2.09
N VAL A 150 -2.29 -16.40 0.88
CA VAL A 150 -2.23 -15.07 0.24
C VAL A 150 -2.89 -15.14 -1.12
N HIS A 151 -3.54 -14.06 -1.54
CA HIS A 151 -4.15 -13.96 -2.86
C HIS A 151 -4.07 -12.54 -3.40
N VAL A 152 -4.10 -12.39 -4.72
CA VAL A 152 -4.15 -11.08 -5.38
C VAL A 152 -5.37 -11.00 -6.27
N PHE A 153 -6.18 -9.97 -6.07
CA PHE A 153 -7.31 -9.62 -6.92
C PHE A 153 -6.90 -8.43 -7.79
N GLU A 154 -6.70 -8.67 -9.08
CA GLU A 154 -6.35 -7.63 -10.05
C GLU A 154 -7.55 -6.74 -10.34
N ARG A 155 -7.32 -5.43 -10.43
CA ARG A 155 -8.33 -4.45 -10.81
C ARG A 155 -8.49 -4.46 -12.32
N ASP A 156 -9.69 -4.76 -12.78
CA ASP A 156 -10.03 -4.58 -14.18
C ASP A 156 -10.28 -3.10 -14.48
N THR A 157 -9.37 -2.49 -15.25
CA THR A 157 -9.44 -1.07 -15.60
C THR A 157 -10.52 -0.75 -16.65
N ALA A 158 -11.08 -1.75 -17.33
CA ALA A 158 -12.21 -1.55 -18.23
C ALA A 158 -13.52 -1.31 -17.44
N THR A 159 -13.68 -1.98 -16.30
CA THR A 159 -14.87 -1.87 -15.44
C THR A 159 -14.71 -0.90 -14.27
N LEU A 160 -13.48 -0.71 -13.79
CA LEU A 160 -13.12 0.26 -12.75
C LEU A 160 -11.92 1.10 -13.19
N PRO A 161 -12.12 2.13 -14.04
CA PRO A 161 -11.04 2.95 -14.60
C PRO A 161 -10.23 3.70 -13.53
N LEU A 162 -8.96 3.98 -13.84
CA LEU A 162 -8.07 4.78 -13.00
C LEU A 162 -8.42 6.26 -13.11
N LEU A 163 -8.97 6.84 -12.04
CA LEU A 163 -9.34 8.26 -11.96
C LEU A 163 -8.19 9.04 -11.30
N PHE A 164 -7.19 9.45 -12.08
CA PHE A 164 -6.02 10.18 -11.55
C PHE A 164 -6.43 11.44 -10.76
N ILE A 165 -5.59 11.84 -9.80
CA ILE A 165 -5.82 13.03 -8.99
C ILE A 165 -5.87 14.25 -9.93
N GLY A 166 -6.87 15.12 -9.73
CA GLY A 166 -7.11 16.28 -10.60
C GLY A 166 -7.97 16.00 -11.85
N MET A 167 -8.21 14.74 -12.22
CA MET A 167 -9.17 14.43 -13.29
C MET A 167 -10.63 14.67 -12.83
N PRO A 168 -11.50 15.22 -13.69
CA PRO A 168 -12.93 15.33 -13.41
C PRO A 168 -13.53 13.97 -13.01
N ARG A 169 -14.32 13.97 -11.93
CA ARG A 169 -15.03 12.77 -11.48
C ARG A 169 -16.31 12.57 -12.30
N PRO A 170 -16.72 11.33 -12.60
CA PRO A 170 -18.03 11.06 -13.17
C PRO A 170 -19.14 11.70 -12.32
N ALA A 171 -20.02 12.49 -12.97
CA ALA A 171 -21.06 13.25 -12.28
C ALA A 171 -22.09 12.36 -11.55
N ASP A 172 -22.36 11.17 -12.11
CA ASP A 172 -23.23 10.15 -11.55
C ASP A 172 -22.59 9.33 -10.42
N LYS A 173 -21.28 9.54 -10.17
CA LYS A 173 -20.48 8.87 -9.12
C LYS A 173 -20.48 7.34 -9.19
N HIS A 174 -20.72 6.74 -10.36
CA HIS A 174 -20.83 5.28 -10.50
C HIS A 174 -19.54 4.52 -10.10
N HIS A 175 -18.40 5.20 -10.13
CA HIS A 175 -17.10 4.65 -9.74
C HIS A 175 -17.02 4.28 -8.26
N ILE A 176 -17.71 5.00 -7.37
CA ILE A 176 -17.71 4.71 -5.92
C ILE A 176 -18.34 3.34 -5.62
N PRO A 177 -19.60 3.04 -6.00
CA PRO A 177 -20.17 1.74 -5.76
C PRO A 177 -19.46 0.63 -6.56
N ALA A 178 -18.85 0.93 -7.71
CA ALA A 178 -18.03 -0.04 -8.43
C ALA A 178 -16.77 -0.42 -7.63
N ALA A 179 -16.09 0.57 -7.04
CA ALA A 179 -14.96 0.34 -6.15
C ALA A 179 -15.36 -0.44 -4.90
N VAL A 180 -16.47 -0.08 -4.25
CA VAL A 180 -17.02 -0.83 -3.10
C VAL A 180 -17.25 -2.30 -3.45
N ARG A 181 -17.91 -2.58 -4.59
CA ARG A 181 -18.14 -3.96 -5.05
C ARG A 181 -16.86 -4.74 -5.30
N PHE A 182 -15.84 -4.10 -5.88
CA PHE A 182 -14.55 -4.74 -6.12
C PHE A 182 -13.89 -5.16 -4.81
N VAL A 183 -13.81 -4.27 -3.82
CA VAL A 183 -13.18 -4.58 -2.51
C VAL A 183 -14.00 -5.61 -1.74
N ALA A 184 -15.32 -5.43 -1.69
CA ALA A 184 -16.23 -6.36 -1.03
C ALA A 184 -16.19 -7.75 -1.66
N GLY A 185 -16.09 -7.82 -2.99
CA GLY A 185 -15.90 -9.06 -3.74
C GLY A 185 -14.59 -9.75 -3.38
N ALA A 186 -13.46 -9.03 -3.43
CA ALA A 186 -12.16 -9.57 -3.03
C ALA A 186 -12.17 -10.11 -1.59
N LEU A 187 -12.79 -9.37 -0.65
CA LEU A 187 -12.91 -9.79 0.74
C LEU A 187 -13.76 -11.07 0.89
N ARG A 188 -14.92 -11.11 0.24
CA ARG A 188 -15.83 -12.26 0.28
C ARG A 188 -15.21 -13.50 -0.35
N ASP A 189 -14.61 -13.35 -1.52
CA ASP A 189 -14.00 -14.46 -2.27
C ASP A 189 -12.80 -15.03 -1.51
N PHE A 190 -11.99 -14.16 -0.89
CA PHE A 190 -10.86 -14.58 -0.07
C PHE A 190 -11.27 -15.25 1.24
N ALA A 191 -12.30 -14.71 1.92
CA ALA A 191 -12.83 -15.31 3.14
C ALA A 191 -13.51 -16.67 2.87
N GLY A 192 -14.11 -16.83 1.69
CA GLY A 192 -14.83 -18.04 1.31
C GLY A 192 -15.88 -18.42 2.34
N GLN A 193 -15.86 -19.69 2.78
CA GLN A 193 -16.77 -20.21 3.81
C GLN A 193 -16.35 -19.89 5.24
N GLN A 194 -15.18 -19.25 5.44
CA GLN A 194 -14.61 -18.96 6.75
C GLN A 194 -14.52 -17.44 6.95
N PRO A 195 -15.64 -16.79 7.34
CA PRO A 195 -15.67 -15.34 7.49
C PRO A 195 -14.69 -14.86 8.55
N PRO A 196 -14.00 -13.72 8.35
CA PRO A 196 -13.07 -13.18 9.33
C PRO A 196 -13.78 -12.70 10.59
N ASP A 197 -13.08 -12.80 11.73
CA ASP A 197 -13.49 -12.16 12.99
C ASP A 197 -12.68 -10.90 13.32
N ALA A 198 -11.61 -10.65 12.57
CA ALA A 198 -10.90 -9.37 12.56
C ALA A 198 -10.32 -9.07 11.17
N LEU A 199 -10.36 -7.79 10.79
CA LEU A 199 -9.94 -7.29 9.49
C LEU A 199 -8.93 -6.14 9.66
N CYS A 200 -7.80 -6.22 8.96
CA CYS A 200 -6.91 -5.10 8.72
C CYS A 200 -7.12 -4.63 7.28
N LEU A 201 -7.53 -3.39 7.08
CA LEU A 201 -7.82 -2.82 5.76
C LEU A 201 -6.92 -1.61 5.52
N ALA A 202 -5.87 -1.79 4.71
CA ALA A 202 -5.05 -0.68 4.25
C ALA A 202 -5.64 -0.10 2.96
N LEU A 203 -5.91 1.21 2.95
CA LEU A 203 -6.44 1.95 1.81
C LEU A 203 -5.31 2.72 1.08
N PRO A 204 -5.35 2.82 -0.25
CA PRO A 204 -4.32 3.48 -1.07
C PRO A 204 -4.52 5.00 -1.12
N CYS A 205 -4.84 5.61 0.02
CA CYS A 205 -5.10 7.03 0.15
C CYS A 205 -4.80 7.53 1.57
N PRO A 206 -4.57 8.84 1.75
CA PRO A 206 -4.62 9.47 3.07
C PRO A 206 -5.95 9.19 3.77
N LEU A 207 -5.92 9.06 5.10
CA LEU A 207 -7.09 8.83 5.93
C LEU A 207 -7.02 9.68 7.20
N ASP A 208 -8.08 10.42 7.48
CA ASP A 208 -8.20 11.15 8.73
C ASP A 208 -8.64 10.26 9.90
N ALA A 209 -8.78 10.86 11.08
CA ALA A 209 -9.22 10.15 12.29
C ALA A 209 -10.66 9.63 12.22
N ALA A 210 -11.48 10.18 11.32
CA ALA A 210 -12.88 9.80 11.09
C ALA A 210 -13.04 8.77 9.96
N LEU A 211 -11.92 8.26 9.40
CA LEU A 211 -11.88 7.35 8.24
C LEU A 211 -12.37 8.01 6.93
N LEU A 212 -12.33 9.34 6.83
CA LEU A 212 -12.63 10.02 5.58
C LEU A 212 -11.47 9.77 4.60
N PRO A 213 -11.72 9.15 3.43
CA PRO A 213 -10.67 8.87 2.46
C PRO A 213 -10.28 10.13 1.68
N GLY A 214 -8.97 10.32 1.52
CA GLY A 214 -8.38 11.30 0.63
C GLY A 214 -8.34 10.87 -0.84
N GLY A 215 -7.64 11.65 -1.66
CA GLY A 215 -7.50 11.41 -3.09
C GLY A 215 -6.75 10.11 -3.41
N CYS A 216 -7.25 9.36 -4.39
CA CYS A 216 -6.58 8.20 -5.02
C CYS A 216 -7.24 7.89 -6.38
N THR A 217 -6.74 6.87 -7.08
CA THR A 217 -7.24 6.49 -8.42
C THR A 217 -8.61 5.81 -8.42
N TYR A 218 -9.17 5.51 -7.25
CA TYR A 218 -10.53 5.00 -7.11
C TYR A 218 -11.57 6.12 -7.12
N GLY A 219 -11.18 7.38 -6.90
CA GLY A 219 -12.07 8.54 -6.98
C GLY A 219 -13.13 8.65 -5.88
N TRP A 220 -12.97 7.96 -4.75
CA TRP A 220 -13.91 7.98 -3.63
C TRP A 220 -13.61 9.06 -2.59
N GLU A 221 -12.80 10.06 -2.91
CA GLU A 221 -12.41 11.10 -1.96
C GLU A 221 -13.65 11.75 -1.30
N GLY A 222 -13.57 11.97 0.00
CA GLY A 222 -14.68 12.51 0.78
C GLY A 222 -15.87 11.54 1.00
N HIS A 223 -15.82 10.29 0.51
CA HIS A 223 -16.89 9.31 0.73
C HIS A 223 -16.80 8.70 2.14
N ALA A 224 -17.32 9.43 3.13
CA ALA A 224 -17.29 9.04 4.55
C ALA A 224 -17.78 7.61 4.85
N PRO A 225 -18.83 7.05 4.20
CA PRO A 225 -19.30 5.70 4.52
C PRO A 225 -18.52 4.60 3.80
N LEU A 226 -17.41 4.88 3.08
CA LEU A 226 -16.67 3.92 2.25
C LEU A 226 -16.45 2.55 2.92
N VAL A 227 -15.85 2.54 4.12
CA VAL A 227 -15.53 1.28 4.81
C VAL A 227 -16.81 0.56 5.25
N ALA A 228 -17.82 1.30 5.71
CA ALA A 228 -19.10 0.70 6.09
C ALA A 228 -19.84 0.12 4.88
N ASP A 229 -19.72 0.76 3.71
CA ASP A 229 -20.30 0.27 2.46
C ASP A 229 -19.58 -1.00 1.98
N ILE A 230 -18.25 -1.07 2.08
CA ILE A 230 -17.46 -2.28 1.80
C ILE A 230 -17.92 -3.43 2.70
N LEU A 231 -18.03 -3.20 4.02
CA LEU A 231 -18.46 -4.24 4.96
C LEU A 231 -19.89 -4.71 4.66
N ARG A 232 -20.81 -3.79 4.36
CA ARG A 232 -22.18 -4.13 4.00
C ARG A 232 -22.24 -4.96 2.71
N GLU A 233 -21.53 -4.53 1.67
CA GLU A 233 -21.50 -5.19 0.36
C GLU A 233 -20.77 -6.55 0.42
N SER A 234 -19.83 -6.72 1.35
CA SER A 234 -19.13 -7.99 1.54
C SER A 234 -20.01 -9.10 2.12
N ALA A 235 -21.16 -8.74 2.70
CA ALA A 235 -22.11 -9.64 3.35
C ALA A 235 -21.47 -10.55 4.43
N LEU A 236 -20.42 -10.04 5.10
CA LEU A 236 -19.79 -10.75 6.21
C LEU A 236 -20.72 -10.82 7.44
N PRO A 237 -20.64 -11.89 8.24
CA PRO A 237 -21.39 -11.99 9.49
C PRO A 237 -20.98 -10.90 10.49
N THR A 238 -21.86 -10.65 11.46
CA THR A 238 -21.70 -9.56 12.43
C THR A 238 -20.67 -9.86 13.52
N GLY A 239 -20.12 -8.82 14.14
CA GLY A 239 -19.41 -8.93 15.43
C GLY A 239 -17.88 -8.91 15.40
N GLY A 240 -17.24 -8.54 14.29
CA GLY A 240 -15.78 -8.42 14.21
C GLY A 240 -15.23 -7.01 14.44
N THR A 241 -13.91 -6.86 14.44
CA THR A 241 -13.23 -5.55 14.43
C THR A 241 -12.54 -5.27 13.10
N VAL A 242 -12.64 -4.04 12.61
CA VAL A 242 -11.89 -3.55 11.46
C VAL A 242 -10.92 -2.47 11.89
N LEU A 243 -9.63 -2.72 11.67
CA LEU A 243 -8.57 -1.73 11.75
C LEU A 243 -8.31 -1.19 10.35
N VAL A 244 -8.41 0.12 10.19
CA VAL A 244 -8.20 0.79 8.89
C VAL A 244 -6.98 1.69 8.98
N LEU A 245 -6.11 1.64 7.98
CA LEU A 245 -4.88 2.43 7.89
C LEU A 245 -4.55 2.76 6.43
N ASN A 246 -3.52 3.59 6.21
CA ASN A 246 -2.99 3.83 4.88
C ASN A 246 -2.00 2.71 4.48
N ASP A 247 -1.88 2.43 3.18
CA ASP A 247 -0.96 1.42 2.61
C ASP A 247 0.52 1.67 2.92
N ALA A 248 0.99 2.91 2.88
CA ALA A 248 2.37 3.24 3.26
C ALA A 248 2.61 3.04 4.78
N GLU A 249 1.60 3.28 5.62
CA GLU A 249 1.69 2.97 7.06
C GLU A 249 1.77 1.46 7.30
N LEU A 250 1.03 0.66 6.52
CA LEU A 250 1.11 -0.79 6.56
C LEU A 250 2.50 -1.30 6.13
N ALA A 251 3.10 -0.67 5.12
CA ALA A 251 4.47 -0.97 4.70
C ALA A 251 5.51 -0.61 5.78
N ALA A 252 5.33 0.49 6.51
CA ALA A 252 6.19 0.80 7.67
C ALA A 252 6.08 -0.27 8.78
N GLU A 253 4.89 -0.80 9.03
CA GLU A 253 4.71 -1.94 9.95
C GLU A 253 5.33 -3.25 9.42
N ALA A 254 5.46 -3.40 8.10
CA ALA A 254 6.25 -4.48 7.52
C ALA A 254 7.73 -4.32 7.83
N ALA A 255 8.30 -3.12 7.57
CA ALA A 255 9.67 -2.77 7.90
C ALA A 255 9.97 -2.92 9.40
N ARG A 256 9.01 -2.63 10.29
CA ARG A 256 9.16 -2.83 11.74
C ARG A 256 9.55 -4.27 12.10
N GLY A 257 9.03 -5.25 11.37
CA GLY A 257 9.29 -6.67 11.59
C GLY A 257 10.53 -7.22 10.87
N ASP A 258 11.27 -6.39 10.11
CA ASP A 258 12.47 -6.82 9.40
C ASP A 258 13.67 -6.84 10.36
N ALA A 259 14.30 -8.01 10.51
CA ALA A 259 15.42 -8.20 11.44
C ALA A 259 16.66 -7.38 11.07
N ARG A 260 16.84 -7.05 9.77
CA ARG A 260 17.98 -6.24 9.29
C ARG A 260 17.89 -4.79 9.75
N LEU A 261 16.70 -4.35 10.15
CA LEU A 261 16.42 -3.02 10.66
C LEU A 261 16.39 -2.96 12.20
N ALA A 262 16.79 -4.02 12.91
CA ALA A 262 16.66 -4.09 14.37
C ALA A 262 17.36 -2.93 15.10
N ASP A 263 18.53 -2.52 14.60
CA ASP A 263 19.36 -1.45 15.19
C ASP A 263 19.09 -0.05 14.59
N SER A 264 18.26 0.03 13.55
CA SER A 264 17.87 1.30 12.90
C SER A 264 16.82 2.02 13.74
N ARG A 265 17.01 3.32 14.00
CA ARG A 265 16.05 4.13 14.76
C ARG A 265 15.07 4.87 13.87
N ARG A 266 15.51 5.27 12.68
CA ARG A 266 14.72 6.11 11.77
C ARG A 266 14.81 5.56 10.36
N VAL A 267 13.75 4.88 9.94
CA VAL A 267 13.70 4.14 8.67
C VAL A 267 12.76 4.82 7.68
N LEU A 268 13.28 5.16 6.49
CA LEU A 268 12.45 5.56 5.36
C LEU A 268 11.85 4.31 4.72
N CYS A 269 10.53 4.20 4.71
CA CYS A 269 9.80 3.09 4.10
C CYS A 269 9.15 3.56 2.81
N LEU A 270 9.50 2.95 1.67
CA LEU A 270 8.89 3.25 0.37
C LEU A 270 8.16 2.03 -0.20
N THR A 271 6.98 2.28 -0.75
CA THR A 271 6.24 1.31 -1.57
C THR A 271 6.36 1.69 -3.04
N LEU A 272 6.76 0.73 -3.88
CA LEU A 272 6.98 0.92 -5.31
C LEU A 272 5.97 0.06 -6.08
N GLY A 273 4.91 0.70 -6.60
CA GLY A 273 3.80 -0.01 -7.25
C GLY A 273 3.24 0.77 -8.43
N PHE A 274 1.95 1.10 -8.37
CA PHE A 274 1.32 1.97 -9.37
C PHE A 274 2.01 3.34 -9.44
N GLY A 275 2.31 3.90 -8.27
CA GLY A 275 3.30 4.95 -8.08
C GLY A 275 3.93 4.77 -6.70
N PRO A 276 4.78 5.72 -6.27
CA PRO A 276 5.50 5.63 -5.02
C PRO A 276 4.59 6.04 -3.84
N GLY A 277 4.64 5.27 -2.76
CA GLY A 277 4.13 5.65 -1.44
C GLY A 277 5.29 5.73 -0.43
N GLY A 278 5.09 6.50 0.64
CA GLY A 278 6.16 6.77 1.60
C GLY A 278 5.67 6.90 3.03
N ALA A 279 6.47 6.39 3.96
CA ALA A 279 6.29 6.60 5.39
C ALA A 279 7.64 6.63 6.09
N LEU A 280 7.70 7.35 7.21
CA LEU A 280 8.81 7.33 8.14
C LEU A 280 8.44 6.43 9.32
N LEU A 281 9.35 5.53 9.68
CA LEU A 281 9.26 4.71 10.88
C LEU A 281 10.31 5.17 11.90
N GLU A 282 9.85 5.66 13.04
CA GLU A 282 10.66 6.04 14.20
C GLU A 282 10.51 5.00 15.31
N ARG A 283 11.63 4.48 15.80
CA ARG A 283 11.70 3.48 16.87
C ARG A 283 12.30 4.13 18.11
N ALA A 284 11.72 3.79 19.26
CA ALA A 284 12.18 4.25 20.58
C ALA A 284 13.40 3.47 21.07
#